data_AF-A0A8B6HMH8-F1
#
_entry.id   AF-A0A8B6HMH8-F1
#
_cell.length_a   1.000
_cell.length_b   1.000
_cell.length_c   1.000
_cell.angle_alpha   90.00
_cell.angle_beta   90.00
_cell.angle_gamma   90.00
#
_symmetry.space_group_name_H-M   'P 1'
#
loop_
_entity.id
_entity.type
_entity.pdbx_description
1 polymer ?
#
loop_
_entity_poly.entity_id
_entity_poly.type
_entity_poly.pdbx_seq_one_letter_code
_entity_poly.pdbx_strand_id
1 'polypeptide(L)'
;YRKANLKPRFEYKYSFKGPHLVQSDNSIPFWEYGGDAIASADNIRITPSLRSKKGWAWTKNPITFDQWSVECVFKVTGRGRIGADGLAVWYTTQKSQEGTVYGSTDMWNGLGVFMDSFDNDGQHNNPYVMAMVNDGTKQYDHQR
;
A
#
# COMPACT_ATOMS: atom_id res chain seq x y z
N TYR A 1 -19.49 9.69 26.27
CA TYR A 1 -18.16 9.45 25.67
C TYR A 1 -17.36 10.74 25.70
N ARG A 2 -16.34 10.86 26.56
CA ARG A 2 -15.43 12.02 26.53
C ARG A 2 -14.55 11.88 25.29
N LYS A 3 -14.63 12.82 24.34
CA LYS A 3 -13.58 12.98 23.32
C LYS A 3 -12.29 13.27 24.10
N ALA A 4 -11.39 12.29 24.17
CA ALA A 4 -10.02 12.57 24.54
C ALA A 4 -9.52 13.65 23.58
N ASN A 5 -8.94 14.74 24.11
CA ASN A 5 -8.26 15.74 23.31
C ASN A 5 -6.95 15.13 22.78
N LEU A 6 -7.08 14.20 21.83
CA LEU A 6 -5.96 13.62 21.11
C LEU A 6 -5.43 14.70 20.18
N LYS A 7 -4.27 15.26 20.53
CA LYS A 7 -3.55 16.14 19.61
C LYS A 7 -2.81 15.26 18.60
N PRO A 8 -3.10 15.37 17.29
CA PRO A 8 -2.36 14.63 16.29
C PRO A 8 -0.90 15.08 16.31
N ARG A 9 0.00 14.10 16.32
CA ARG A 9 1.44 14.32 16.14
C ARG A 9 1.83 13.76 14.79
N PHE A 10 2.52 14.57 13.98
CA PHE A 10 3.05 14.11 12.71
C PHE A 10 4.30 13.24 12.95
N GLU A 11 4.30 12.03 12.39
CA GLU A 11 5.35 11.03 12.60
C GLU A 11 6.18 10.84 11.33
N TYR A 12 7.19 11.71 11.15
CA TYR A 12 8.01 11.76 9.93
C TYR A 12 8.75 10.47 9.59
N LYS A 13 9.02 9.59 10.57
CA LYS A 13 9.68 8.29 10.35
C LYS A 13 8.78 7.26 9.64
N TYR A 14 7.48 7.53 9.54
CA TYR A 14 6.49 6.68 8.88
C TYR A 14 5.76 7.45 7.77
N SER A 15 6.40 8.47 7.21
CA SER A 15 5.80 9.35 6.21
C SER A 15 6.81 9.68 5.12
N PHE A 16 6.31 9.95 3.91
CA PHE A 16 7.08 10.52 2.82
C PHE A 16 6.18 11.43 1.99
N LYS A 17 6.76 12.46 1.36
CA LYS A 17 6.06 13.33 0.39
C LYS A 17 7.09 14.08 -0.46
N GLY A 18 6.68 14.49 -1.66
CA GLY A 18 7.44 15.43 -2.47
C GLY A 18 7.33 16.89 -1.99
N PRO A 19 8.14 17.80 -2.56
CA PRO A 19 9.29 17.52 -3.44
C PRO A 19 10.49 16.98 -2.65
N HIS A 20 11.54 16.55 -3.35
CA HIS A 20 12.80 15.99 -2.78
C HIS A 20 12.61 14.69 -1.97
N LEU A 21 11.68 13.85 -2.41
CA LEU A 21 11.41 12.54 -1.80
C LEU A 21 12.64 11.61 -1.79
N VAL A 22 13.40 11.63 -2.88
CA VAL A 22 14.51 10.71 -3.15
C VAL A 22 15.85 11.40 -2.93
N GLN A 23 16.75 10.74 -2.20
CA GLN A 23 18.12 11.19 -1.95
C GLN A 23 19.03 10.94 -3.16
N SER A 24 20.25 11.49 -3.13
CA SER A 24 21.24 11.32 -4.20
C SER A 24 21.65 9.86 -4.44
N ASP A 25 21.46 8.98 -3.46
CA ASP A 25 21.71 7.55 -3.54
C ASP A 25 20.47 6.73 -3.96
N ASN A 26 19.43 7.40 -4.46
CA ASN A 26 18.11 6.84 -4.76
C ASN A 26 17.33 6.30 -3.55
N SER A 27 17.78 6.50 -2.31
CA SER A 27 17.05 6.05 -1.14
C SER A 27 15.91 7.01 -0.76
N ILE A 28 14.91 6.50 -0.04
CA ILE A 28 13.87 7.30 0.62
C ILE A 28 14.13 7.23 2.13
N PRO A 29 14.20 8.38 2.85
CA PRO A 29 14.38 8.38 4.29
C PRO A 29 13.31 7.52 4.97
N PHE A 30 13.74 6.62 5.87
CA PHE A 30 12.87 5.75 6.68
C PHE A 30 12.00 4.73 5.91
N TRP A 31 12.06 4.70 4.59
CA TRP A 31 11.32 3.77 3.76
C TRP A 31 12.28 2.92 2.92
N GLU A 32 11.85 1.71 2.63
CA GLU A 32 12.44 0.85 1.62
C GLU A 32 11.38 0.60 0.55
N TYR A 33 11.82 0.48 -0.69
CA TYR A 33 10.96 0.18 -1.82
C TYR A 33 11.69 -0.82 -2.74
N GLY A 34 10.92 -1.58 -3.51
CA GLY A 34 11.49 -2.62 -4.37
C GLY A 34 10.49 -3.22 -5.34
N GLY A 35 10.90 -4.32 -5.96
CA GLY A 35 10.23 -4.87 -7.14
C GLY A 35 10.35 -3.92 -8.33
N ASP A 36 9.24 -3.67 -9.00
CA ASP A 36 9.13 -2.73 -10.14
C ASP A 36 8.85 -1.27 -9.72
N ALA A 37 8.92 -0.96 -8.42
CA ALA A 37 8.67 0.40 -7.93
C ALA A 37 9.78 1.37 -8.35
N ILE A 38 9.38 2.56 -8.83
CA ILE A 38 10.28 3.62 -9.29
C ILE A 38 10.02 4.87 -8.46
N ALA A 39 11.02 5.31 -7.71
CA ALA A 39 10.95 6.55 -6.95
C ALA A 39 11.41 7.76 -7.78
N SER A 40 10.75 8.89 -7.57
CA SER A 40 11.07 10.19 -8.20
C SER A 40 11.07 11.28 -7.13
N ALA A 41 11.41 12.53 -7.50
CA ALA A 41 11.41 13.63 -6.55
C ALA A 41 10.04 13.91 -5.90
N ASP A 42 8.94 13.56 -6.56
CA ASP A 42 7.59 13.94 -6.14
C ASP A 42 6.74 12.76 -5.62
N ASN A 43 7.01 11.55 -6.09
CA ASN A 43 6.21 10.36 -5.76
C ASN A 43 7.00 9.06 -5.96
N ILE A 44 6.45 7.98 -5.41
CA ILE A 44 6.82 6.61 -5.76
C ILE A 44 5.76 6.08 -6.74
N ARG A 45 6.19 5.70 -7.94
CA ARG A 45 5.38 4.88 -8.84
C ARG A 45 5.53 3.43 -8.43
N ILE A 46 4.54 2.88 -7.71
CA ILE A 46 4.56 1.50 -7.22
C ILE A 46 4.59 0.49 -8.38
N THR A 47 3.80 0.71 -9.43
CA THR A 47 3.86 -0.08 -10.67
C THR A 47 3.74 0.82 -11.90
N PRO A 48 4.51 0.57 -12.97
CA PRO A 48 4.26 1.20 -14.26
C PRO A 48 3.07 0.53 -14.97
N SER A 49 2.51 1.20 -15.97
CA SER A 49 1.43 0.65 -16.82
C SER A 49 1.95 -0.41 -17.81
N LEU A 50 2.65 -1.43 -17.30
CA LEU A 50 3.14 -2.61 -18.00
C LEU A 50 2.52 -3.86 -17.36
N ARG A 51 2.43 -4.95 -18.12
CA ARG A 51 1.88 -6.21 -17.62
C ARG A 51 2.79 -6.85 -16.57
N SER A 52 2.18 -7.54 -15.61
CA SER A 52 2.87 -8.40 -14.63
C SER A 52 3.95 -7.64 -13.86
N LYS A 53 3.54 -6.51 -13.26
CA LYS A 53 4.40 -5.65 -12.47
C LYS A 53 4.00 -5.74 -11.01
N LYS A 54 4.99 -5.84 -10.14
CA LYS A 54 4.80 -5.86 -8.68
C LYS A 54 5.82 -4.94 -8.07
N GLY A 55 5.37 -3.91 -7.37
CA GLY A 55 6.25 -3.05 -6.60
C GLY A 55 5.66 -2.80 -5.23
N TRP A 56 6.50 -2.37 -4.32
CA TRP A 56 6.13 -2.18 -2.93
C TRP A 56 6.97 -1.06 -2.30
N ALA A 57 6.44 -0.50 -1.21
CA ALA A 57 7.16 0.41 -0.33
C ALA A 57 6.74 0.14 1.12
N TRP A 58 7.72 -0.02 2.01
CA TRP A 58 7.54 -0.34 3.43
C TRP A 58 8.32 0.62 4.32
N THR A 59 7.81 0.93 5.51
CA THR A 59 8.58 1.63 6.53
C THR A 59 9.68 0.73 7.06
N LYS A 60 10.89 1.26 7.28
CA LYS A 60 12.03 0.49 7.80
C LYS A 60 11.79 -0.02 9.23
N ASN A 61 11.06 0.76 10.03
CA ASN A 61 10.76 0.47 11.43
C ASN A 61 9.28 0.08 11.61
N PRO A 62 8.97 -0.77 12.60
CA PRO A 62 7.58 -1.06 12.98
C PRO A 62 6.94 0.15 13.67
N ILE A 63 5.62 0.26 13.53
CA ILE A 63 4.79 1.21 14.27
C ILE A 63 4.48 0.61 15.64
N THR A 64 4.62 1.39 16.71
CA THR A 64 4.37 0.97 18.10
C THR A 64 3.34 1.87 18.79
N PHE A 65 2.48 2.55 18.02
CA PHE A 65 1.47 3.47 18.54
C PHE A 65 0.15 2.73 18.79
N ASP A 66 -0.48 2.98 19.94
CA ASP A 66 -1.81 2.43 20.24
C ASP A 66 -2.91 3.03 19.34
N GLN A 67 -2.74 4.30 18.96
CA GLN A 67 -3.66 5.04 18.09
C GLN A 67 -2.87 5.78 17.04
N TRP A 68 -3.27 5.62 15.79
CA TRP A 68 -2.63 6.27 14.65
C TRP A 68 -3.65 6.56 13.56
N SER A 69 -3.31 7.49 12.68
CA SER A 69 -4.04 7.82 11.47
C SER A 69 -3.05 8.01 10.34
N VAL A 70 -3.34 7.47 9.17
CA VAL A 70 -2.51 7.64 7.97
C VAL A 70 -3.36 8.31 6.89
N GLU A 71 -2.76 9.28 6.21
CA GLU A 71 -3.33 9.91 5.02
C GLU A 71 -2.51 9.48 3.79
N CYS A 72 -3.16 8.77 2.86
CA CYS A 72 -2.54 8.30 1.63
C CYS A 72 -3.07 9.10 0.44
N VAL A 73 -2.18 9.83 -0.24
CA VAL A 73 -2.49 10.51 -1.50
C VAL A 73 -1.90 9.67 -2.64
N PHE A 74 -2.76 9.15 -3.51
CA PHE A 74 -2.34 8.29 -4.62
C PHE A 74 -3.11 8.61 -5.90
N LYS A 75 -2.59 8.09 -7.02
CA LYS A 75 -3.22 8.19 -8.33
C LYS A 75 -3.06 6.87 -9.07
N VAL A 76 -4.19 6.29 -9.50
CA VAL A 76 -4.21 5.14 -10.41
C VAL A 76 -4.58 5.63 -11.80
N THR A 77 -3.74 5.33 -12.80
CA THR A 77 -3.97 5.74 -14.20
C THR A 77 -3.62 4.62 -15.16
N GLY A 78 -4.42 4.49 -16.22
CA GLY A 78 -4.18 3.58 -17.34
C GLY A 78 -4.62 4.18 -18.67
N ARG A 79 -4.18 3.59 -19.79
CA ARG A 79 -4.59 4.02 -21.14
C ARG A 79 -6.00 3.55 -21.52
N GLY A 80 -6.45 2.43 -20.94
CA GLY A 80 -7.75 1.82 -21.21
C GLY A 80 -8.82 2.28 -20.22
N ARG A 81 -10.08 1.95 -20.52
CA ARG A 81 -11.21 2.13 -19.59
C ARG A 81 -11.13 1.19 -18.39
N ILE A 82 -10.52 0.03 -18.57
CA ILE A 82 -10.35 -1.00 -17.54
C ILE A 82 -8.84 -1.09 -17.23
N GLY A 83 -8.50 -0.98 -15.95
CA GLY A 83 -7.15 -1.18 -15.41
C GLY A 83 -7.12 -2.38 -14.48
N ALA A 84 -5.92 -2.84 -14.12
CA ALA A 84 -5.72 -3.96 -13.22
C ALA A 84 -4.33 -3.90 -12.56
N ASP A 85 -4.09 -4.51 -11.40
CA ASP A 85 -5.10 -5.14 -10.52
C ASP A 85 -5.62 -4.12 -9.49
N GLY A 86 -4.71 -3.38 -8.85
CA GLY A 86 -5.07 -2.31 -7.91
C GLY A 86 -3.90 -1.84 -7.05
N LEU A 87 -4.21 -1.29 -5.88
CA LEU A 87 -3.25 -0.85 -4.87
C LEU A 87 -3.64 -1.41 -3.50
N ALA A 88 -2.66 -1.72 -2.66
CA ALA A 88 -2.89 -2.10 -1.27
C ALA A 88 -2.13 -1.18 -0.31
N VAL A 89 -2.77 -0.83 0.81
CA VAL A 89 -2.14 -0.22 1.99
C VAL A 89 -2.13 -1.26 3.10
N TRP A 90 -0.95 -1.45 3.70
CA TRP A 90 -0.73 -2.51 4.68
C TRP A 90 -0.35 -1.96 6.05
N TYR A 91 -0.85 -2.61 7.08
CA TYR A 91 -0.38 -2.50 8.46
C TYR A 91 -0.21 -3.90 9.03
N THR A 92 1.02 -4.41 9.03
CA THR A 92 1.32 -5.82 9.31
C THR A 92 2.47 -5.96 10.28
N THR A 93 2.53 -7.09 10.99
CA THR A 93 3.59 -7.38 11.98
C THR A 93 4.97 -7.52 11.35
N GLN A 94 5.01 -7.98 10.10
CA GLN A 94 6.22 -8.09 9.30
C GLN A 94 6.00 -7.38 7.97
N LYS A 95 7.08 -6.84 7.40
CA LYS A 95 7.08 -6.39 6.02
C LYS A 95 6.80 -7.59 5.13
N SER A 96 5.88 -7.44 4.19
CA SER A 96 5.55 -8.57 3.34
C SER A 96 6.67 -8.85 2.34
N GLN A 97 6.83 -10.13 2.01
CA GLN A 97 7.51 -10.58 0.82
C GLN A 97 6.64 -10.34 -0.42
N GLU A 98 7.26 -10.30 -1.59
CA GLU A 98 6.53 -10.20 -2.86
C GLU A 98 5.63 -11.43 -3.06
N GLY A 99 4.39 -11.20 -3.49
CA GLY A 99 3.42 -12.28 -3.68
C GLY A 99 2.30 -11.91 -4.66
N THR A 100 1.18 -12.63 -4.58
CA THR A 100 0.05 -12.49 -5.52
C THR A 100 -0.95 -11.43 -5.08
N VAL A 101 -1.02 -11.09 -3.79
CA VAL A 101 -2.03 -10.17 -3.24
C VAL A 101 -1.58 -8.73 -3.41
N TYR A 102 -1.92 -8.12 -4.55
CA TYR A 102 -1.50 -6.74 -4.88
C TYR A 102 0.02 -6.53 -4.77
N GLY A 103 0.80 -7.56 -5.14
CA GLY A 103 2.26 -7.57 -5.03
C GLY A 103 2.80 -8.07 -3.69
N SER A 104 1.94 -8.45 -2.75
CA SER A 104 2.25 -8.88 -1.38
C SER A 104 1.91 -10.36 -1.14
N THR A 105 2.32 -10.92 -0.01
CA THR A 105 2.03 -12.30 0.40
C THR A 105 0.54 -12.51 0.66
N ASP A 106 0.06 -13.75 0.49
CA ASP A 106 -1.33 -14.14 0.72
C ASP A 106 -1.65 -14.36 2.21
N MET A 107 -0.64 -14.58 3.04
CA MET A 107 -0.76 -14.80 4.48
C MET A 107 -0.04 -13.69 5.25
N TRP A 108 -0.78 -12.64 5.61
CA TRP A 108 -0.28 -11.58 6.47
C TRP A 108 -0.90 -11.66 7.86
N ASN A 109 -0.19 -11.12 8.86
CA ASN A 109 -0.76 -10.86 10.17
C ASN A 109 -0.90 -9.34 10.34
N GLY A 110 -2.13 -8.85 10.32
CA GLY A 110 -2.48 -7.44 10.39
C GLY A 110 -3.64 -7.06 9.46
N LEU A 111 -3.62 -5.83 8.97
CA LEU A 111 -4.65 -5.22 8.12
C LEU A 111 -4.12 -4.98 6.71
N GLY A 112 -4.87 -5.41 5.71
CA GLY A 112 -4.75 -4.96 4.32
C GLY A 112 -5.97 -4.12 3.94
N VAL A 113 -5.75 -2.97 3.30
CA VAL A 113 -6.79 -2.14 2.68
C VAL A 113 -6.52 -2.13 1.19
N PHE A 114 -7.47 -2.63 0.40
CA PHE A 114 -7.32 -2.87 -1.04
C PHE A 114 -8.17 -1.90 -1.82
N MET A 115 -7.57 -1.22 -2.78
CA MET A 115 -8.23 -0.43 -3.81
C MET A 115 -8.21 -1.26 -5.09
N ASP A 116 -9.22 -2.11 -5.23
CA ASP A 116 -9.38 -3.06 -6.32
C ASP A 116 -9.96 -2.35 -7.54
N SER A 117 -9.29 -2.47 -8.69
CA SER A 117 -9.73 -1.87 -9.95
C SER A 117 -10.23 -2.86 -10.98
N PHE A 118 -10.04 -4.16 -10.77
CA PHE A 118 -10.33 -5.18 -11.77
C PHE A 118 -11.45 -6.12 -11.31
N ASP A 119 -12.44 -6.30 -12.18
CA ASP A 119 -13.62 -7.13 -11.95
C ASP A 119 -13.28 -8.60 -12.22
N ASN A 120 -12.67 -9.26 -11.22
CA ASN A 120 -12.24 -10.66 -11.31
C ASN A 120 -13.43 -11.65 -11.31
N ASP A 121 -14.56 -11.29 -10.73
CA ASP A 121 -15.73 -12.16 -10.53
C ASP A 121 -16.88 -11.89 -11.54
N GLY A 122 -16.79 -10.79 -12.31
CA GLY A 122 -17.76 -10.39 -13.31
C GLY A 122 -19.03 -9.78 -12.72
N GLN A 123 -19.03 -9.38 -11.44
CA GLN A 123 -20.20 -8.83 -10.76
C GLN A 123 -20.39 -7.33 -10.98
N HIS A 124 -19.48 -6.66 -11.71
CA HIS A 124 -19.56 -5.23 -12.04
C HIS A 124 -19.64 -4.32 -10.80
N ASN A 125 -18.94 -4.70 -9.73
CA ASN A 125 -18.87 -3.97 -8.46
C ASN A 125 -17.51 -3.26 -8.26
N ASN A 126 -16.59 -3.32 -9.23
CA ASN A 126 -15.31 -2.60 -9.23
C ASN A 126 -15.40 -1.23 -9.97
N PRO A 127 -14.59 -0.22 -9.60
CA PRO A 127 -13.58 -0.26 -8.56
C PRO A 127 -14.17 -0.27 -7.15
N TYR A 128 -13.54 -1.02 -6.25
CA TYR A 128 -14.02 -1.22 -4.89
C TYR A 128 -12.90 -1.00 -3.87
N VAL A 129 -13.25 -0.51 -2.68
CA VAL A 129 -12.33 -0.41 -1.55
C VAL A 129 -12.77 -1.36 -0.46
N MET A 130 -11.88 -2.27 -0.09
CA MET A 130 -12.14 -3.24 0.97
C MET A 130 -11.03 -3.27 2.02
N ALA A 131 -11.34 -3.79 3.20
CA ALA A 131 -10.38 -3.96 4.27
C ALA A 131 -10.48 -5.39 4.82
N MET A 132 -9.34 -6.05 5.01
CA MET A 132 -9.27 -7.41 5.53
C MET A 132 -8.22 -7.52 6.64
N VAL A 133 -8.67 -8.03 7.79
CA VAL A 133 -7.78 -8.45 8.88
C VAL A 133 -7.47 -9.93 8.73
N ASN A 134 -6.18 -10.25 8.83
CA ASN A 134 -5.67 -11.60 8.78
C ASN A 134 -4.73 -11.83 9.97
N ASP A 135 -4.70 -13.04 10.50
CA ASP A 135 -3.86 -13.46 11.62
C ASP A 135 -2.62 -14.25 11.16
N GLY A 136 -2.44 -14.39 9.85
CA GLY A 136 -1.39 -15.14 9.19
C GLY A 136 -1.82 -16.53 8.73
N THR A 137 -3.10 -16.90 8.87
CA THR A 137 -3.60 -18.24 8.54
C THR A 137 -4.53 -18.29 7.33
N LYS A 138 -5.10 -17.15 6.92
CA LYS A 138 -6.05 -17.10 5.81
C LYS A 138 -5.32 -16.82 4.51
N GLN A 139 -5.70 -17.50 3.44
CA GLN A 139 -5.33 -17.12 2.08
C GLN A 139 -6.33 -16.10 1.54
N TYR A 140 -5.84 -15.14 0.78
CA TYR A 140 -6.69 -14.17 0.10
C TYR A 140 -7.28 -14.78 -1.17
N ASP A 141 -8.59 -14.66 -1.34
CA ASP A 141 -9.31 -15.09 -2.52
C ASP A 141 -9.53 -13.87 -3.43
N HIS A 142 -8.82 -13.84 -4.57
CA HIS A 142 -8.96 -12.78 -5.57
C HIS A 142 -10.27 -12.87 -6.38
N GLN A 143 -11.05 -13.94 -6.23
CA GLN A 143 -12.25 -14.18 -7.03
C GLN A 143 -13.54 -13.77 -6.30
N ARG A 144 -13.44 -13.05 -5.18
CA ARG A 144 -14.57 -12.68 -4.31
C ARG A 144 -14.61 -11.22 -3.94
#